data_AF-M7ZPY0-F1
#
_entry.id   AF-M7ZPY0-F1
#
_cell.length_a   1.000
_cell.length_b   1.000
_cell.length_c   1.000
_cell.angle_alpha   90.00
_cell.angle_beta   90.00
_cell.angle_gamma   90.00
#
_symmetry.space_group_name_H-M   'P 1'
#
loop_
_entity.id
_entity.type
_entity.pdbx_description
1 polymer ?
#
loop_
_entity_poly.entity_id
_entity_poly.type
_entity_poly.pdbx_seq_one_letter_code
_entity_poly.pdbx_strand_id
1 'polypeptide(L)'
;MASNHDGSVVDLTSTGNVQAAGSDEEEDPADSTRPDTMSKGAIIGASTVLVVAVVAAVCVVSFKGNGGDKGDGELTTSVKSVKAFCQPMDYKETCETELTKVGGNATSPTELAKAIFEVTSEKIRKAISESATLEELKSDPRTSGALENCKELLEYAIEDLKTTFDRLGGFEMTDFNKAAADLKTWLSAALTYQETCLDGFANTTTDAAAKMRGALNASQELTEDILAVVDQFSASLGSLHIGKRRLLGEEDGMPYWMNDGKRRLLEAEPAAPEFKPNVTVAADGSGDFKTIKEALAKVPPKSASMYVMYIKAGTYKEYVSVGRPITNLVVIGDGDDKTIITGNKNFKMNITTKDTATMD
;
A
#
# COMPACT_ATOMS: atom_id res chain seq x y z
N MET A 1 -2.06 1.02 -44.62
CA MET A 1 -3.12 0.22 -43.97
C MET A 1 -3.34 0.82 -42.60
N ALA A 2 -4.47 1.50 -42.44
CA ALA A 2 -4.85 2.18 -41.21
C ALA A 2 -5.48 1.18 -40.24
N SER A 3 -5.20 1.31 -38.95
CA SER A 3 -6.04 0.77 -37.89
C SER A 3 -6.09 1.79 -36.77
N ASN A 4 -7.30 2.34 -36.57
CA ASN A 4 -7.69 3.19 -35.47
C ASN A 4 -7.70 2.38 -34.17
N HIS A 5 -7.22 2.95 -33.07
CA HIS A 5 -7.56 2.48 -31.73
C HIS A 5 -8.36 3.58 -31.03
N ASP A 6 -9.59 3.20 -30.73
CA ASP A 6 -10.63 3.96 -30.07
C ASP A 6 -10.33 4.12 -28.57
N GLY A 7 -10.72 5.27 -28.02
CA GLY A 7 -10.51 5.63 -26.63
C GLY A 7 -11.46 4.86 -25.71
N SER A 8 -10.93 4.40 -24.58
CA SER A 8 -11.72 3.72 -23.56
C SER A 8 -12.47 4.77 -22.73
N VAL A 9 -13.79 4.86 -22.94
CA VAL A 9 -14.75 5.57 -22.09
C VAL A 9 -15.14 4.63 -20.94
N VAL A 10 -15.09 5.11 -19.70
CA VAL A 10 -15.61 4.38 -18.54
C VAL A 10 -16.94 5.00 -18.15
N ASP A 11 -18.01 4.23 -18.34
CA ASP A 11 -19.40 4.58 -18.07
C ASP A 11 -19.86 3.84 -16.81
N LEU A 12 -20.42 4.56 -15.84
CA LEU A 12 -21.06 4.00 -14.65
C LEU A 12 -22.30 4.83 -14.30
N THR A 13 -23.36 4.73 -15.11
CA THR A 13 -24.71 5.07 -14.65
C THR A 13 -25.74 4.06 -15.16
N SER A 14 -26.24 3.20 -14.28
CA SER A 14 -27.53 2.53 -14.47
C SER A 14 -28.21 2.31 -13.13
N THR A 15 -29.11 3.24 -12.81
CA THR A 15 -30.03 3.21 -11.67
C THR A 15 -31.22 2.32 -11.98
N GLY A 16 -31.41 1.27 -11.18
CA GLY A 16 -32.61 0.44 -11.14
C GLY A 16 -33.38 0.64 -9.84
N ASN A 17 -34.54 1.27 -9.95
CA ASN A 17 -35.51 1.64 -8.92
C ASN A 17 -36.06 0.41 -8.15
N VAL A 18 -36.11 0.42 -6.81
CA VAL A 18 -37.07 -0.43 -6.04
C VAL A 18 -37.65 0.33 -4.84
N GLN A 19 -38.96 0.14 -4.74
CA GLN A 19 -39.99 0.86 -4.01
C GLN A 19 -40.10 0.44 -2.55
N ALA A 20 -40.54 1.38 -1.71
CA ALA A 20 -40.85 1.19 -0.30
C ALA A 20 -42.16 0.43 -0.04
N ALA A 21 -42.15 -0.37 1.03
CA ALA A 21 -43.29 -0.82 1.86
C ALA A 21 -42.66 -1.20 3.22
N GLY A 22 -43.10 -0.78 4.41
CA GLY A 22 -44.41 -0.38 4.88
C GLY A 22 -45.03 -1.51 5.71
N SER A 23 -44.79 -1.54 7.03
CA SER A 23 -45.72 -2.04 8.06
C SER A 23 -45.09 -2.01 9.47
N ASP A 24 -45.61 -1.10 10.28
CA ASP A 24 -46.27 -1.31 11.58
C ASP A 24 -45.52 -1.70 12.87
N GLU A 25 -45.96 -0.98 13.90
CA GLU A 25 -45.61 -0.91 15.32
C GLU A 25 -45.91 -2.20 16.11
N GLU A 26 -45.16 -2.44 17.20
CA GLU A 26 -45.74 -2.77 18.51
C GLU A 26 -44.68 -2.55 19.65
N GLU A 27 -44.94 -1.55 20.53
CA GLU A 27 -44.40 -1.44 21.90
C GLU A 27 -45.12 -2.50 22.78
N ASP A 28 -44.61 -3.15 23.83
CA ASP A 28 -43.94 -2.75 25.08
C ASP A 28 -43.89 -4.06 25.96
N PRO A 29 -43.50 -4.12 27.26
CA PRO A 29 -42.55 -3.33 28.06
C PRO A 29 -41.56 -4.21 28.89
N ALA A 30 -40.77 -3.53 29.71
CA ALA A 30 -39.73 -4.00 30.63
C ALA A 30 -40.19 -4.97 31.75
N ASP A 31 -39.26 -5.84 32.19
CA ASP A 31 -39.23 -6.30 33.58
C ASP A 31 -37.78 -6.36 34.13
N SER A 32 -37.64 -5.86 35.35
CA SER A 32 -36.40 -5.69 36.09
C SER A 32 -36.17 -6.88 37.01
N THR A 33 -34.93 -7.37 37.14
CA THR A 33 -34.36 -7.77 38.43
C THR A 33 -32.88 -8.12 38.32
N ARG A 34 -32.05 -7.31 38.98
CA ARG A 34 -30.76 -7.67 39.62
C ARG A 34 -31.00 -7.52 41.14
N PRO A 35 -30.16 -8.04 42.06
CA PRO A 35 -28.76 -8.47 41.91
C PRO A 35 -28.52 -9.88 42.56
N ASP A 36 -27.36 -10.54 42.57
CA ASP A 36 -26.09 -10.16 43.20
C ASP A 36 -25.03 -11.31 43.05
N THR A 37 -23.76 -10.92 43.19
CA THR A 37 -22.58 -11.67 43.68
C THR A 37 -21.90 -12.83 42.89
N MET A 38 -20.73 -12.46 42.32
CA MET A 38 -19.41 -13.13 42.36
C MET A 38 -19.21 -14.58 41.86
N SER A 39 -18.50 -14.69 40.73
CA SER A 39 -17.22 -15.44 40.63
C SER A 39 -16.45 -15.00 39.38
N LYS A 40 -15.39 -14.21 39.58
CA LYS A 40 -14.34 -13.97 38.59
C LYS A 40 -13.30 -15.07 38.75
N GLY A 41 -13.13 -15.91 37.75
CA GLY A 41 -12.03 -16.88 37.72
C GLY A 41 -12.14 -17.86 36.56
N ALA A 42 -11.07 -17.95 35.78
CA ALA A 42 -10.79 -19.01 34.81
C ALA A 42 -11.51 -19.00 33.44
N ILE A 43 -11.45 -17.88 32.70
CA ILE A 43 -11.55 -17.90 31.22
C ILE A 43 -10.56 -16.89 30.61
N ILE A 44 -9.27 -16.99 30.94
CA ILE A 44 -8.20 -16.22 30.24
C ILE A 44 -7.04 -17.14 29.80
N GLY A 45 -6.90 -18.34 30.39
CA GLY A 45 -5.86 -19.30 29.99
C GLY A 45 -6.18 -20.13 28.75
N ALA A 46 -7.46 -20.38 28.44
CA ALA A 46 -7.83 -21.25 27.31
C ALA A 46 -7.74 -20.55 25.95
N SER A 47 -8.04 -19.25 25.88
CA SER A 47 -7.97 -18.49 24.62
C SER A 47 -6.54 -18.20 24.18
N THR A 48 -5.64 -17.85 25.10
CA THR A 48 -4.24 -17.60 24.74
C THR A 48 -3.52 -18.88 24.33
N VAL A 49 -3.80 -20.01 25.00
CA VAL A 49 -3.25 -21.32 24.62
C VAL A 49 -3.80 -21.78 23.26
N LEU A 50 -5.09 -21.56 22.97
CA LEU A 50 -5.66 -21.86 21.65
C LEU A 50 -5.09 -20.97 20.56
N VAL A 51 -4.87 -19.67 20.81
CA VAL A 51 -4.26 -18.77 19.82
C VAL A 51 -2.81 -19.17 19.55
N VAL A 52 -2.01 -19.49 20.58
CA VAL A 52 -0.64 -19.98 20.40
C VAL A 52 -0.61 -21.32 19.67
N ALA A 53 -1.55 -22.23 19.96
CA ALA A 53 -1.67 -23.51 19.26
C ALA A 53 -2.12 -23.34 17.81
N VAL A 54 -3.00 -22.39 17.50
CA VAL A 54 -3.43 -22.06 16.14
C VAL A 54 -2.32 -21.35 15.38
N VAL A 55 -1.57 -20.43 15.99
CA VAL A 55 -0.39 -19.81 15.36
C VAL A 55 0.68 -20.87 15.10
N ALA A 56 0.96 -21.76 16.06
CA ALA A 56 1.89 -22.87 15.86
C ALA A 56 1.38 -23.85 14.79
N ALA A 57 0.09 -24.16 14.75
CA ALA A 57 -0.50 -25.05 13.74
C ALA A 57 -0.55 -24.39 12.36
N VAL A 58 -0.86 -23.10 12.24
CA VAL A 58 -0.86 -22.35 10.98
C VAL A 58 0.57 -22.18 10.49
N CYS A 59 1.56 -21.95 11.36
CA CYS A 59 2.97 -21.99 10.98
C CYS A 59 3.36 -23.41 10.54
N VAL A 60 3.04 -24.46 11.32
CA VAL A 60 3.37 -25.85 10.96
C VAL A 60 2.70 -26.26 9.65
N VAL A 61 1.45 -25.88 9.39
CA VAL A 61 0.69 -26.23 8.18
C VAL A 61 1.13 -25.38 6.98
N SER A 62 1.42 -24.10 7.15
CA SER A 62 1.95 -23.23 6.06
C SER A 62 3.38 -23.61 5.69
N PHE A 63 4.17 -24.14 6.64
CA PHE A 63 5.55 -24.58 6.41
C PHE A 63 5.70 -26.11 6.24
N LYS A 64 4.60 -26.88 6.18
CA LYS A 64 4.65 -28.34 5.88
C LYS A 64 4.72 -28.58 4.37
N GLY A 65 5.89 -28.33 3.78
CA GLY A 65 6.21 -28.88 2.46
C GLY A 65 6.30 -30.40 2.53
N ASN A 66 5.50 -31.09 1.71
CA ASN A 66 5.56 -32.54 1.53
C ASN A 66 6.72 -32.89 0.59
N GLY A 67 7.94 -32.98 1.13
CA GLY A 67 9.13 -33.38 0.38
C GLY A 67 10.07 -34.20 1.26
N GLY A 68 10.18 -35.50 0.99
CA GLY A 68 11.26 -36.33 1.50
C GLY A 68 12.38 -36.43 0.46
N ASP A 69 13.63 -36.19 0.87
CA ASP A 69 14.70 -37.19 0.85
C ASP A 69 15.92 -36.68 1.64
N LYS A 70 16.81 -37.63 1.93
CA LYS A 70 18.00 -37.70 2.75
C LYS A 70 19.19 -36.91 2.19
N GLY A 71 20.11 -36.51 3.08
CA GLY A 71 21.50 -36.19 2.73
C GLY A 71 22.08 -34.95 3.42
N ASP A 72 22.75 -35.20 4.55
CA ASP A 72 24.04 -34.67 5.03
C ASP A 72 24.27 -33.18 5.36
N GLY A 73 24.83 -32.98 6.56
CA GLY A 73 25.36 -31.72 7.10
C GLY A 73 24.72 -31.37 8.44
N GLU A 74 25.51 -31.28 9.51
CA GLU A 74 25.07 -30.70 10.80
C GLU A 74 24.88 -29.18 10.61
N LEU A 75 23.80 -28.81 9.94
CA LEU A 75 23.38 -27.42 9.79
C LEU A 75 22.90 -26.92 11.16
N THR A 76 23.32 -25.72 11.53
CA THR A 76 22.88 -25.06 12.76
C THR A 76 21.35 -24.93 12.76
N THR A 77 20.74 -24.92 13.94
CA THR A 77 19.28 -24.81 14.10
C THR A 77 18.72 -23.59 13.36
N SER A 78 19.44 -22.47 13.34
CA SER A 78 19.07 -21.24 12.63
C SER A 78 18.99 -21.45 11.10
N VAL A 79 19.95 -22.16 10.50
CA VAL A 79 19.94 -22.43 9.05
C VAL A 79 18.76 -23.31 8.65
N LYS A 80 18.39 -24.28 9.50
CA LYS A 80 17.18 -25.10 9.28
C LYS A 80 15.91 -24.26 9.35
N SER A 81 15.82 -23.33 10.30
CA SER A 81 14.68 -22.41 10.41
C SER A 81 14.58 -21.46 9.22
N VAL A 82 15.70 -20.90 8.74
CA VAL A 82 15.76 -20.06 7.52
C VAL A 82 15.27 -20.85 6.32
N LYS A 83 15.81 -22.06 6.11
CA LYS A 83 15.40 -22.92 4.99
C LYS A 83 13.92 -23.24 5.00
N ALA A 84 13.34 -23.52 6.17
CA ALA A 84 11.91 -23.76 6.33
C ALA A 84 11.07 -22.51 6.04
N PHE A 85 11.53 -21.33 6.47
CA PHE A 85 10.86 -20.05 6.24
C PHE A 85 10.87 -19.64 4.76
N CYS A 86 11.98 -19.88 4.05
CA CYS A 86 12.11 -19.58 2.61
C CYS A 86 11.49 -20.65 1.70
N GLN A 87 11.08 -21.82 2.21
CA GLN A 87 10.46 -22.88 1.38
C GLN A 87 9.25 -22.44 0.53
N PRO A 88 8.27 -21.68 1.07
CA PRO A 88 7.10 -21.23 0.30
C PRO A 88 7.36 -20.12 -0.70
N MET A 89 8.55 -19.51 -0.69
CA MET A 89 8.89 -18.34 -1.50
C MET A 89 9.32 -18.73 -2.92
N ASP A 90 9.19 -17.80 -3.86
CA ASP A 90 9.53 -18.02 -5.27
C ASP A 90 11.05 -17.94 -5.48
N TYR A 91 11.73 -17.01 -4.80
CA TYR A 91 13.18 -16.78 -4.87
C TYR A 91 13.93 -17.33 -3.64
N LYS A 92 13.76 -18.64 -3.42
CA LYS A 92 14.31 -19.37 -2.26
C LYS A 92 15.80 -19.13 -2.02
N GLU A 93 16.61 -19.15 -3.07
CA GLU A 93 18.06 -18.98 -2.96
C GLU A 93 18.44 -17.57 -2.48
N THR A 94 17.75 -16.54 -2.97
CA THR A 94 17.93 -15.15 -2.54
C THR A 94 17.49 -14.98 -1.09
N CYS A 95 16.32 -15.51 -0.71
CA CYS A 95 15.85 -15.51 0.67
C CYS A 95 16.86 -16.20 1.62
N GLU A 96 17.30 -17.42 1.30
CA GLU A 96 18.23 -18.17 2.15
C GLU A 96 19.57 -17.47 2.27
N THR A 97 20.11 -16.97 1.14
CA THR A 97 21.40 -16.29 1.08
C THR A 97 21.40 -15.01 1.91
N GLU A 98 20.36 -14.20 1.79
CA GLU A 98 20.30 -12.90 2.46
C GLU A 98 19.92 -13.02 3.93
N LEU A 99 19.01 -13.93 4.30
CA LEU A 99 18.69 -14.20 5.70
C LEU A 99 19.83 -14.88 6.45
N THR A 100 20.67 -15.69 5.79
CA THR A 100 21.84 -16.29 6.45
C THR A 100 22.92 -15.25 6.76
N LYS A 101 23.01 -14.16 5.98
CA LYS A 101 23.96 -13.05 6.23
C LYS A 101 23.58 -12.21 7.45
N VAL A 102 22.29 -12.03 7.71
CA VAL A 102 21.76 -11.26 8.85
C VAL A 102 21.40 -12.16 10.04
N GLY A 103 21.26 -13.47 9.80
CA GLY A 103 20.83 -14.50 10.74
C GLY A 103 21.86 -14.90 11.79
N GLY A 104 22.18 -13.97 12.69
CA GLY A 104 22.57 -14.33 14.05
C GLY A 104 21.34 -14.82 14.82
N ASN A 105 21.32 -16.10 15.23
CA ASN A 105 20.37 -16.71 16.18
C ASN A 105 18.84 -16.57 15.96
N ALA A 106 18.35 -15.92 14.90
CA ALA A 106 16.92 -15.84 14.59
C ALA A 106 16.36 -17.24 14.36
N THR A 107 15.44 -17.67 15.22
CA THR A 107 14.89 -19.04 15.18
C THR A 107 13.38 -19.04 15.04
N SER A 108 12.71 -17.92 15.34
CA SER A 108 11.25 -17.80 15.24
C SER A 108 10.78 -17.24 13.89
N PRO A 109 9.58 -17.65 13.40
CA PRO A 109 9.02 -17.10 12.16
C PRO A 109 8.83 -15.58 12.20
N THR A 110 8.48 -15.02 13.36
CA THR A 110 8.35 -13.57 13.51
C THR A 110 9.71 -12.88 13.35
N GLU A 111 10.78 -13.37 13.99
CA GLU A 111 12.12 -12.81 13.81
C GLU A 111 12.62 -12.91 12.36
N LEU A 112 12.31 -14.01 11.67
CA LEU A 112 12.67 -14.18 10.26
C LEU A 112 11.87 -13.24 9.35
N ALA A 113 10.58 -13.04 9.63
CA ALA A 113 9.77 -12.04 8.95
C ALA A 113 10.32 -10.62 9.20
N LYS A 114 10.74 -10.30 10.43
CA LYS A 114 11.38 -9.01 10.72
C LYS A 114 12.68 -8.84 9.94
N ALA A 115 13.52 -9.88 9.94
CA ALA A 115 14.81 -9.87 9.27
C ALA A 115 14.67 -9.66 7.75
N ILE A 116 13.69 -10.30 7.09
CA ILE A 116 13.52 -10.15 5.63
C ILE A 116 13.11 -8.73 5.26
N PHE A 117 12.27 -8.05 6.04
CA PHE A 117 11.93 -6.63 5.82
C PHE A 117 13.13 -5.69 6.02
N GLU A 118 13.92 -5.94 7.05
CA GLU A 118 15.12 -5.17 7.34
C GLU A 118 16.18 -5.33 6.24
N VAL A 119 16.46 -6.56 5.84
CA VAL A 119 17.36 -6.91 4.73
C VAL A 119 16.90 -6.23 3.44
N THR A 120 15.61 -6.34 3.10
CA THR A 120 15.06 -5.73 1.88
C THR A 120 15.27 -4.21 1.90
N SER A 121 14.96 -3.56 3.01
CA SER A 121 15.17 -2.11 3.18
C SER A 121 16.66 -1.73 3.12
N GLU A 122 17.56 -2.55 3.66
CA GLU A 122 19.00 -2.33 3.60
C GLU A 122 19.52 -2.41 2.15
N LYS A 123 19.07 -3.39 1.37
CA LYS A 123 19.41 -3.52 -0.06
C LYS A 123 19.00 -2.29 -0.86
N ILE A 124 17.78 -1.80 -0.63
CA ILE A 124 17.30 -0.58 -1.28
C ILE A 124 18.17 0.63 -0.87
N ARG A 125 18.48 0.79 0.42
CA ARG A 125 19.39 1.86 0.90
C ARG A 125 20.78 1.75 0.29
N LYS A 126 21.30 0.55 0.12
CA LYS A 126 22.59 0.30 -0.51
C LYS A 126 22.56 0.68 -1.99
N ALA A 127 21.49 0.35 -2.72
CA ALA A 127 21.30 0.78 -4.09
C ALA A 127 21.28 2.33 -4.21
N ILE A 128 20.64 3.03 -3.27
CA ILE A 128 20.64 4.51 -3.19
C ILE A 128 22.05 5.07 -2.94
N SER A 129 22.81 4.49 -2.00
CA SER A 129 24.10 5.05 -1.58
C SER A 129 25.22 4.80 -2.59
N GLU A 130 25.26 3.60 -3.17
CA GLU A 130 26.29 3.23 -4.17
C GLU A 130 26.06 3.96 -5.50
N SER A 131 24.80 4.22 -5.86
CA SER A 131 24.47 4.97 -7.08
C SER A 131 24.85 6.45 -7.03
N ALA A 132 25.00 7.06 -5.85
CA ALA A 132 25.43 8.46 -5.73
C ALA A 132 26.88 8.71 -6.21
N THR A 133 27.68 7.65 -6.40
CA THR A 133 29.11 7.75 -6.77
C THR A 133 29.39 7.63 -8.27
N LEU A 134 28.34 7.51 -9.09
CA LEU A 134 28.46 7.33 -10.53
C LEU A 134 29.00 8.62 -11.20
N GLU A 135 30.28 8.62 -11.59
CA GLU A 135 30.90 9.72 -12.36
C GLU A 135 30.12 10.07 -13.65
N GLU A 136 29.46 9.07 -14.25
CA GLU A 136 28.59 9.20 -15.43
C GLU A 136 27.41 10.19 -15.21
N LEU A 137 26.98 10.42 -13.96
CA LEU A 137 25.92 11.38 -13.61
C LEU A 137 26.33 12.82 -13.89
N LYS A 138 27.63 13.14 -13.79
CA LYS A 138 28.13 14.49 -14.04
C LYS A 138 28.07 14.85 -15.53
N SER A 139 28.06 13.84 -16.40
CA SER A 139 28.12 14.00 -17.86
C SER A 139 26.77 13.93 -18.56
N ASP A 140 25.76 13.28 -17.97
CA ASP A 140 24.42 13.14 -18.57
C ASP A 140 23.32 13.67 -17.64
N PRO A 141 22.72 14.84 -17.95
CA PRO A 141 21.60 15.41 -17.19
C PRO A 141 20.41 14.44 -17.07
N ARG A 142 20.21 13.58 -18.08
CA ARG A 142 19.12 12.62 -18.10
C ARG A 142 19.33 11.52 -17.07
N THR A 143 20.53 10.94 -17.04
CA THR A 143 20.90 9.94 -16.03
C THR A 143 20.90 10.55 -14.63
N SER A 144 21.31 11.82 -14.48
CA SER A 144 21.21 12.53 -13.20
C SER A 144 19.77 12.66 -12.71
N GLY A 145 18.84 13.11 -13.57
CA GLY A 145 17.43 13.22 -13.21
C GLY A 145 16.78 11.86 -12.94
N ALA A 146 17.11 10.84 -13.74
CA ALA A 146 16.67 9.47 -13.50
C ALA A 146 17.10 8.95 -12.13
N LEU A 147 18.33 9.26 -11.73
CA LEU A 147 18.81 8.87 -10.41
C LEU A 147 18.14 9.63 -9.28
N GLU A 148 17.92 10.94 -9.42
CA GLU A 148 17.21 11.74 -8.41
C GLU A 148 15.80 11.18 -8.16
N ASN A 149 15.08 10.90 -9.24
CA ASN A 149 13.75 10.29 -9.16
C ASN A 149 13.80 8.87 -8.60
N CYS A 150 14.81 8.09 -8.97
CA CYS A 150 15.00 6.76 -8.41
C CYS A 150 15.22 6.83 -6.89
N LYS A 151 16.04 7.76 -6.39
CA LYS A 151 16.27 7.92 -4.94
C LYS A 151 14.97 8.19 -4.19
N GLU A 152 14.17 9.13 -4.69
CA GLU A 152 12.87 9.46 -4.11
C GLU A 152 11.92 8.25 -4.10
N LEU A 153 11.80 7.54 -5.23
CA LEU A 153 10.97 6.33 -5.34
C LEU A 153 11.44 5.21 -4.40
N LEU A 154 12.74 5.01 -4.28
CA LEU A 154 13.32 3.99 -3.39
C LEU A 154 13.17 4.37 -1.91
N GLU A 155 13.19 5.65 -1.57
CA GLU A 155 12.82 6.12 -0.22
C GLU A 155 11.34 5.84 0.07
N TYR A 156 10.45 6.06 -0.89
CA TYR A 156 9.03 5.66 -0.76
C TYR A 156 8.86 4.15 -0.57
N ALA A 157 9.63 3.32 -1.27
CA ALA A 157 9.62 1.87 -1.07
C ALA A 157 10.06 1.48 0.35
N ILE A 158 11.11 2.11 0.89
CA ILE A 158 11.58 1.86 2.25
C ILE A 158 10.53 2.26 3.29
N GLU A 159 9.89 3.42 3.12
CA GLU A 159 8.81 3.88 4.01
C GLU A 159 7.62 2.90 3.99
N ASP A 160 7.30 2.37 2.81
CA ASP A 160 6.17 1.46 2.66
C ASP A 160 6.45 0.07 3.25
N LEU A 161 7.68 -0.44 3.08
CA LEU A 161 8.16 -1.66 3.73
C LEU A 161 8.17 -1.52 5.26
N LYS A 162 8.57 -0.35 5.78
CA LYS A 162 8.54 -0.08 7.22
C LYS A 162 7.11 -0.05 7.76
N THR A 163 6.20 0.61 7.05
CA THR A 163 4.81 0.71 7.51
C THR A 163 4.13 -0.65 7.52
N THR A 164 4.39 -1.45 6.49
CA THR A 164 4.07 -2.87 6.42
C THR A 164 4.52 -3.62 7.69
N PHE A 165 5.78 -3.45 8.10
CA PHE A 165 6.32 -4.09 9.29
C PHE A 165 5.63 -3.60 10.58
N ASP A 166 5.44 -2.29 10.73
CA ASP A 166 4.83 -1.70 11.93
C ASP A 166 3.38 -2.22 12.11
N ARG A 167 2.67 -2.48 11.00
CA ARG A 167 1.34 -3.12 11.00
C ARG A 167 1.38 -4.59 11.41
N LEU A 168 2.41 -5.33 11.02
CA LEU A 168 2.62 -6.72 11.44
C LEU A 168 3.01 -6.85 12.92
N GLY A 169 3.72 -5.86 13.48
CA GLY A 169 4.21 -5.85 14.86
C GLY A 169 3.15 -5.53 15.93
N GLY A 170 2.01 -4.96 15.54
CA GLY A 170 0.89 -4.63 16.42
C GLY A 170 -0.06 -5.81 16.59
N PHE A 171 0.25 -6.74 17.49
CA PHE A 171 -0.58 -7.94 17.80
C PHE A 171 -1.89 -7.64 18.56
N GLU A 172 -2.66 -6.63 18.13
CA GLU A 172 -4.09 -6.51 18.41
C GLU A 172 -4.87 -6.71 17.09
N MET A 173 -4.76 -7.91 16.54
CA MET A 173 -5.40 -8.31 15.29
C MET A 173 -6.90 -8.53 15.51
N THR A 174 -7.65 -7.43 15.58
CA THR A 174 -9.11 -7.48 15.52
C THR A 174 -9.62 -7.73 14.10
N ASP A 175 -8.79 -7.46 13.07
CA ASP A 175 -9.13 -7.74 11.66
C ASP A 175 -7.90 -8.10 10.81
N PHE A 176 -7.60 -9.41 10.75
CA PHE A 176 -6.47 -9.95 9.99
C PHE A 176 -6.60 -9.68 8.48
N ASN A 177 -7.82 -9.75 7.93
CA ASN A 177 -8.04 -9.59 6.49
C ASN A 177 -7.68 -8.18 6.03
N LYS A 178 -8.02 -7.16 6.84
CA LYS A 178 -7.59 -5.78 6.59
C LYS A 178 -6.08 -5.64 6.62
N ALA A 179 -5.42 -6.23 7.62
CA ALA A 179 -3.96 -6.18 7.73
C ALA A 179 -3.25 -6.83 6.54
N ALA A 180 -3.76 -7.97 6.05
CA ALA A 180 -3.22 -8.63 4.85
C ALA A 180 -3.44 -7.80 3.58
N ALA A 181 -4.61 -7.18 3.43
CA ALA A 181 -4.92 -6.31 2.30
C ALA A 181 -4.08 -5.02 2.28
N ASP A 182 -3.89 -4.38 3.45
CA ASP A 182 -2.97 -3.26 3.61
C ASP A 182 -1.55 -3.74 3.24
N LEU A 183 -1.07 -4.82 3.83
CA LEU A 183 0.26 -5.35 3.56
C LEU A 183 0.52 -5.60 2.07
N LYS A 184 -0.43 -6.24 1.38
CA LYS A 184 -0.39 -6.45 -0.07
C LYS A 184 -0.25 -5.13 -0.83
N THR A 185 -1.05 -4.14 -0.47
CA THR A 185 -1.04 -2.82 -1.11
C THR A 185 0.31 -2.13 -0.99
N TRP A 186 0.89 -2.11 0.21
CA TRP A 186 2.14 -1.42 0.50
C TRP A 186 3.35 -2.15 -0.12
N LEU A 187 3.34 -3.49 -0.13
CA LEU A 187 4.36 -4.28 -0.83
C LEU A 187 4.31 -4.12 -2.34
N SER A 188 3.12 -4.17 -2.94
CA SER A 188 2.95 -3.92 -4.38
C SER A 188 3.40 -2.51 -4.77
N ALA A 189 3.13 -1.51 -3.92
CA ALA A 189 3.64 -0.15 -4.12
C ALA A 189 5.18 -0.12 -4.07
N ALA A 190 5.80 -0.75 -3.06
CA ALA A 190 7.25 -0.82 -2.93
C ALA A 190 7.94 -1.48 -4.14
N LEU A 191 7.34 -2.54 -4.71
CA LEU A 191 7.83 -3.16 -5.94
C LEU A 191 7.67 -2.21 -7.15
N THR A 192 6.49 -1.59 -7.28
CA THR A 192 6.21 -0.62 -8.36
C THR A 192 7.20 0.56 -8.34
N TYR A 193 7.59 1.06 -7.16
CA TYR A 193 8.58 2.12 -7.05
C TYR A 193 9.97 1.68 -7.50
N GLN A 194 10.38 0.44 -7.21
CA GLN A 194 11.63 -0.13 -7.70
C GLN A 194 11.62 -0.25 -9.22
N GLU A 195 10.53 -0.73 -9.81
CA GLU A 195 10.37 -0.82 -11.28
C GLU A 195 10.35 0.56 -11.93
N THR A 196 9.59 1.51 -11.38
CA THR A 196 9.51 2.89 -11.88
C THR A 196 10.86 3.59 -11.81
N CYS A 197 11.67 3.32 -10.77
CA CYS A 197 13.06 3.78 -10.72
C CYS A 197 13.84 3.27 -11.94
N LEU A 198 13.75 1.98 -12.26
CA LEU A 198 14.46 1.37 -13.38
C LEU A 198 13.99 1.91 -14.73
N ASP A 199 12.69 2.13 -14.89
CA ASP A 199 12.09 2.74 -16.08
C ASP A 199 12.56 4.18 -16.30
N GLY A 200 12.91 4.91 -15.22
CA GLY A 200 13.51 6.23 -15.29
C GLY A 200 14.81 6.26 -16.09
N PHE A 201 15.55 5.16 -16.14
CA PHE A 201 16.80 5.03 -16.89
C PHE A 201 16.61 4.57 -18.35
N ALA A 202 15.37 4.36 -18.81
CA ALA A 202 15.10 3.96 -20.19
C ALA A 202 15.69 4.98 -21.19
N ASN A 203 16.36 4.47 -22.23
CA ASN A 203 17.04 5.26 -23.26
C ASN A 203 18.15 6.20 -22.73
N THR A 204 18.74 5.93 -21.57
CA THR A 204 20.02 6.54 -21.17
C THR A 204 21.17 5.87 -21.91
N THR A 205 22.27 6.60 -22.13
CA THR A 205 23.45 6.08 -22.85
C THR A 205 24.54 5.52 -21.92
N THR A 206 24.23 5.41 -20.63
CA THR A 206 25.18 5.12 -19.54
C THR A 206 24.97 3.72 -18.96
N ASP A 207 25.98 3.16 -18.30
CA ASP A 207 25.88 1.85 -17.62
C ASP A 207 25.07 1.94 -16.31
N ALA A 208 24.70 3.16 -15.88
CA ALA A 208 23.90 3.42 -14.69
C ALA A 208 22.61 2.57 -14.63
N ALA A 209 21.93 2.37 -15.76
CA ALA A 209 20.71 1.55 -15.83
C ALA A 209 20.97 0.09 -15.43
N ALA A 210 22.02 -0.51 -15.98
CA ALA A 210 22.39 -1.90 -15.69
C ALA A 210 22.89 -2.06 -14.25
N LYS A 211 23.68 -1.09 -13.76
CA LYS A 211 24.17 -1.07 -12.38
C LYS A 211 23.00 -0.96 -11.38
N MET A 212 22.04 -0.08 -11.65
CA MET A 212 20.85 0.08 -10.79
C MET A 212 19.98 -1.17 -10.80
N ARG A 213 19.74 -1.77 -11.97
CA ARG A 213 19.01 -3.05 -12.07
C ARG A 213 19.69 -4.16 -11.26
N GLY A 214 21.02 -4.28 -11.37
CA GLY A 214 21.77 -5.24 -10.55
C GLY A 214 21.68 -4.95 -9.05
N ALA A 215 21.68 -3.68 -8.65
CA ALA A 215 21.59 -3.27 -7.25
C ALA A 215 20.21 -3.54 -6.63
N LEU A 216 19.13 -3.40 -7.42
CA LEU A 216 17.75 -3.61 -6.98
C LEU A 216 17.23 -5.05 -7.15
N ASN A 217 17.90 -5.90 -7.93
CA ASN A 217 17.42 -7.26 -8.20
C ASN A 217 17.07 -8.04 -6.93
N ALA A 218 17.99 -8.06 -5.97
CA ALA A 218 17.76 -8.75 -4.69
C ALA A 218 16.62 -8.13 -3.87
N SER A 219 16.42 -6.80 -3.91
CA SER A 219 15.31 -6.18 -3.18
C SER A 219 13.96 -6.42 -3.86
N GLN A 220 13.91 -6.50 -5.18
CA GLN A 220 12.69 -6.84 -5.93
C GLN A 220 12.28 -8.29 -5.63
N GLU A 221 13.22 -9.24 -5.75
CA GLU A 221 13.01 -10.66 -5.44
C GLU A 221 12.50 -10.86 -4.00
N LEU A 222 13.14 -10.21 -3.01
CA LEU A 222 12.70 -10.29 -1.62
C LEU A 222 11.32 -9.65 -1.39
N THR A 223 11.00 -8.56 -2.11
CA THR A 223 9.67 -7.92 -2.01
C THR A 223 8.58 -8.84 -2.59
N GLU A 224 8.85 -9.50 -3.72
CA GLU A 224 7.98 -10.50 -4.33
C GLU A 224 7.77 -11.72 -3.42
N ASP A 225 8.85 -12.23 -2.82
CA ASP A 225 8.80 -13.33 -1.85
C ASP A 225 7.91 -13.01 -0.65
N ILE A 226 8.05 -11.81 -0.08
CA ILE A 226 7.20 -11.36 1.03
C ILE A 226 5.74 -11.28 0.58
N LEU A 227 5.46 -10.76 -0.62
CA LEU A 227 4.10 -10.68 -1.16
C LEU A 227 3.47 -12.06 -1.32
N ALA A 228 4.22 -13.04 -1.83
CA ALA A 228 3.78 -14.42 -1.98
C ALA A 228 3.42 -15.06 -0.64
N VAL A 229 4.22 -14.82 0.41
CA VAL A 229 3.91 -15.28 1.77
C VAL A 229 2.60 -14.69 2.28
N VAL A 230 2.36 -13.41 2.02
CA VAL A 230 1.11 -12.72 2.42
C VAL A 230 -0.10 -13.30 1.69
N ASP A 231 0.03 -13.55 0.40
CA ASP A 231 -1.02 -14.18 -0.40
C ASP A 231 -1.32 -15.61 0.08
N GLN A 232 -0.31 -16.44 0.30
CA GLN A 232 -0.49 -17.81 0.80
C GLN A 232 -1.12 -17.84 2.19
N PHE A 233 -0.70 -16.95 3.07
CA PHE A 233 -1.20 -16.87 4.43
C PHE A 233 -2.66 -16.37 4.46
N SER A 234 -2.98 -15.37 3.63
CA SER A 234 -4.37 -14.88 3.47
C SER A 234 -5.31 -15.95 2.93
N ALA A 235 -4.88 -16.75 1.95
CA ALA A 235 -5.65 -17.85 1.39
C ALA A 235 -5.88 -18.98 2.41
N SER A 236 -4.86 -19.31 3.19
CA SER A 236 -4.92 -20.33 4.25
C SER A 236 -5.88 -19.92 5.37
N LEU A 237 -5.85 -18.65 5.80
CA LEU A 237 -6.79 -18.12 6.79
C LEU A 237 -8.20 -17.94 6.25
N GLY A 238 -8.37 -17.52 4.99
CA GLY A 238 -9.68 -17.43 4.35
C GLY A 238 -10.41 -18.78 4.31
N SER A 239 -9.65 -19.89 4.23
CA SER A 239 -10.18 -21.25 4.30
C SER A 239 -10.62 -21.66 5.72
N LEU A 240 -9.99 -21.11 6.76
CA LEU A 240 -10.29 -21.35 8.16
C LEU A 240 -11.38 -20.34 8.60
N HIS A 241 -12.64 -20.76 8.69
CA HIS A 241 -13.76 -19.93 9.13
C HIS A 241 -13.67 -19.54 10.63
N ILE A 242 -12.63 -18.81 11.03
CA ILE A 242 -12.46 -18.26 12.38
C ILE A 242 -13.20 -16.93 12.40
N GLY A 243 -14.44 -16.95 12.89
CA GLY A 243 -15.10 -15.75 13.42
C GLY A 243 -15.80 -14.82 12.44
N LYS A 244 -16.44 -15.33 11.37
CA LYS A 244 -17.45 -14.53 10.63
C LYS A 244 -18.71 -14.32 11.50
N ARG A 245 -18.65 -13.43 12.50
CA ARG A 245 -19.85 -12.69 12.91
C ARG A 245 -20.12 -11.69 11.80
N ARG A 246 -21.02 -12.07 10.87
CA ARG A 246 -21.61 -11.14 9.91
C ARG A 246 -22.32 -10.04 10.70
N LEU A 247 -21.64 -8.93 10.91
CA LEU A 247 -22.29 -7.67 11.27
C LEU A 247 -22.89 -7.12 9.97
N LEU A 248 -24.18 -6.79 10.04
CA LEU A 248 -24.94 -6.19 8.96
C LEU A 248 -24.22 -4.92 8.50
N GLY A 249 -23.63 -4.94 7.31
CA GLY A 249 -22.79 -3.86 6.76
C GLY A 249 -21.82 -4.29 5.66
N GLU A 250 -21.58 -5.60 5.51
CA GLU A 250 -20.65 -6.17 4.52
C GLU A 250 -21.39 -6.80 3.33
N GLU A 251 -22.39 -6.12 2.76
CA GLU A 251 -23.09 -6.58 1.53
C GLU A 251 -22.93 -5.69 0.30
N ASP A 252 -22.27 -4.52 0.38
CA ASP A 252 -22.22 -3.60 -0.76
C ASP A 252 -20.98 -3.77 -1.69
N GLY A 253 -20.14 -4.80 -1.49
CA GLY A 253 -18.95 -4.99 -2.32
C GLY A 253 -17.94 -3.83 -2.24
N MET A 254 -18.08 -2.95 -1.25
CA MET A 254 -17.27 -1.75 -1.08
C MET A 254 -16.01 -2.05 -0.22
N PRO A 255 -14.82 -1.55 -0.59
CA PRO A 255 -13.61 -1.73 0.22
C PRO A 255 -13.74 -1.12 1.61
N TYR A 256 -13.15 -1.76 2.61
CA TYR A 256 -13.19 -1.32 4.02
C TYR A 256 -12.60 0.08 4.27
N TRP A 257 -11.73 0.57 3.38
CA TRP A 257 -11.15 1.91 3.47
C TRP A 257 -12.12 3.01 3.03
N MET A 258 -13.22 2.64 2.37
CA MET A 258 -14.29 3.52 1.93
C MET A 258 -15.46 3.49 2.92
N ASN A 259 -15.38 4.34 3.95
CA ASN A 259 -16.47 4.53 4.89
C ASN A 259 -17.61 5.38 4.30
N ASP A 260 -18.75 5.42 4.98
CA ASP A 260 -19.94 6.18 4.56
C ASP A 260 -19.64 7.65 4.26
N GLY A 261 -18.74 8.27 5.03
CA GLY A 261 -18.34 9.66 4.83
C GLY A 261 -17.63 9.89 3.49
N LYS A 262 -16.70 8.99 3.13
CA LYS A 262 -16.02 9.01 1.82
C LYS A 262 -16.99 8.69 0.69
N ARG A 263 -17.91 7.75 0.89
CA ARG A 263 -18.91 7.39 -0.11
C ARG A 263 -19.83 8.57 -0.42
N ARG A 264 -20.36 9.22 0.63
CA ARG A 264 -21.17 10.45 0.50
C ARG A 264 -20.42 11.57 -0.20
N LEU A 265 -19.10 11.67 -0.01
CA LEU A 265 -18.29 12.67 -0.68
C LEU A 265 -18.12 12.39 -2.18
N LEU A 266 -18.03 11.13 -2.59
CA LEU A 266 -18.01 10.73 -4.01
C LEU A 266 -19.39 10.93 -4.68
N GLU A 267 -20.46 10.77 -3.92
CA GLU A 267 -21.84 11.04 -4.35
C GLU A 267 -22.21 12.53 -4.27
N ALA A 268 -21.39 13.36 -3.62
CA ALA A 268 -21.70 14.77 -3.42
C ALA A 268 -21.56 15.55 -4.72
N GLU A 269 -22.62 16.25 -5.11
CA GLU A 269 -22.53 17.24 -6.17
C GLU A 269 -21.77 18.47 -5.65
N PRO A 270 -20.64 18.88 -6.28
CA PRO A 270 -19.86 20.03 -5.82
C PRO A 270 -20.64 21.36 -5.80
N ALA A 271 -21.73 21.42 -6.58
CA ALA A 271 -22.66 22.55 -6.65
C ALA A 271 -23.75 22.52 -5.56
N ALA A 272 -23.87 21.45 -4.78
CA ALA A 272 -24.89 21.32 -3.73
C ALA A 272 -24.55 22.21 -2.52
N PRO A 273 -25.55 22.84 -1.86
CA PRO A 273 -25.33 23.69 -0.68
C PRO A 273 -24.68 22.98 0.52
N GLU A 274 -24.76 21.65 0.54
CA GLU A 274 -24.23 20.80 1.61
C GLU A 274 -22.74 20.51 1.45
N PHE A 275 -22.18 20.75 0.26
CA PHE A 275 -20.76 20.56 0.00
C PHE A 275 -19.94 21.69 0.64
N LYS A 276 -19.19 21.35 1.69
CA LYS A 276 -18.34 22.30 2.44
C LYS A 276 -16.87 21.90 2.30
N PRO A 277 -16.15 22.41 1.28
CA PRO A 277 -14.73 22.15 1.15
C PRO A 277 -13.92 22.88 2.22
N ASN A 278 -12.72 22.37 2.52
CA ASN A 278 -11.77 23.05 3.40
C ASN A 278 -11.07 24.21 2.69
N VAL A 279 -10.88 24.10 1.38
CA VAL A 279 -10.27 25.13 0.54
C VAL A 279 -10.87 25.10 -0.86
N THR A 280 -11.06 26.27 -1.45
CA THR A 280 -11.51 26.43 -2.83
C THR A 280 -10.44 27.07 -3.69
N VAL A 281 -10.13 26.45 -4.82
CA VAL A 281 -9.22 26.97 -5.85
C VAL A 281 -10.06 27.44 -7.03
N ALA A 282 -9.83 28.67 -7.48
CA ALA A 282 -10.50 29.21 -8.65
C ALA A 282 -9.57 30.12 -9.46
N ALA A 283 -9.34 29.76 -10.73
CA ALA A 283 -8.46 30.53 -11.62
C ALA A 283 -8.93 31.98 -11.84
N ASP A 284 -10.24 32.24 -11.74
CA ASP A 284 -10.85 33.58 -11.85
C ASP A 284 -10.68 34.44 -10.59
N GLY A 285 -10.15 33.87 -9.50
CA GLY A 285 -10.00 34.53 -8.21
C GLY A 285 -11.25 34.55 -7.34
N SER A 286 -12.30 33.79 -7.68
CA SER A 286 -13.52 33.65 -6.88
C SER A 286 -13.40 32.65 -5.71
N GLY A 287 -12.25 31.97 -5.59
CA GLY A 287 -11.92 31.02 -4.51
C GLY A 287 -10.90 31.60 -3.53
N ASP A 288 -10.45 30.78 -2.59
CA ASP A 288 -9.43 31.13 -1.59
C ASP A 288 -8.05 31.31 -2.23
N PHE A 289 -7.74 30.49 -3.26
CA PHE A 289 -6.48 30.53 -4.00
C PHE A 289 -6.71 30.51 -5.51
N LYS A 290 -5.73 31.04 -6.26
CA LYS A 290 -5.76 31.02 -7.73
C LYS A 290 -5.10 29.78 -8.33
N THR A 291 -4.18 29.17 -7.59
CA THR A 291 -3.40 28.03 -8.03
C THR A 291 -3.53 26.87 -7.05
N ILE A 292 -3.40 25.65 -7.57
CA ILE A 292 -3.46 24.41 -6.78
C ILE A 292 -2.24 24.31 -5.86
N LYS A 293 -1.06 24.74 -6.33
CA LYS A 293 0.17 24.81 -5.52
C LYS A 293 0.02 25.65 -4.25
N GLU A 294 -0.60 26.83 -4.36
CA GLU A 294 -0.82 27.70 -3.20
C GLU A 294 -1.76 27.04 -2.18
N ALA A 295 -2.80 26.35 -2.67
CA ALA A 295 -3.73 25.63 -1.82
C ALA A 295 -3.05 24.43 -1.13
N LEU A 296 -2.22 23.66 -1.86
CA LEU A 296 -1.46 22.54 -1.29
C LEU A 296 -0.52 22.98 -0.16
N ALA A 297 0.10 24.16 -0.28
CA ALA A 297 0.96 24.70 0.77
C ALA A 297 0.22 25.01 2.08
N LYS A 298 -1.12 25.01 2.09
CA LYS A 298 -1.96 25.20 3.29
C LYS A 298 -2.50 23.90 3.86
N VAL A 299 -2.30 22.77 3.18
CA VAL A 299 -2.77 21.48 3.66
C VAL A 299 -1.93 21.08 4.87
N PRO A 300 -2.55 20.77 6.03
CA PRO A 300 -1.80 20.34 7.20
C PRO A 300 -1.13 18.98 6.94
N PRO A 301 0.18 18.84 7.22
CA PRO A 301 0.87 17.56 7.06
C PRO A 301 0.36 16.54 8.10
N LYS A 302 0.30 15.27 7.71
CA LYS A 302 -0.06 14.12 8.53
C LYS A 302 -1.43 14.28 9.22
N SER A 303 -2.39 14.89 8.53
CA SER A 303 -3.75 15.09 9.03
C SER A 303 -4.47 13.75 9.21
N ALA A 304 -5.09 13.56 10.38
CA ALA A 304 -5.97 12.42 10.65
C ALA A 304 -7.38 12.62 10.06
N SER A 305 -7.81 13.87 9.90
CA SER A 305 -9.08 14.23 9.26
C SER A 305 -8.90 14.43 7.76
N MET A 306 -9.94 14.13 6.99
CA MET A 306 -9.97 14.43 5.56
C MET A 306 -9.87 15.93 5.31
N TYR A 307 -9.08 16.30 4.32
CA TYR A 307 -8.94 17.67 3.85
C TYR A 307 -9.46 17.75 2.41
N VAL A 308 -10.59 18.42 2.21
CA VAL A 308 -11.28 18.50 0.92
C VAL A 308 -10.87 19.78 0.21
N MET A 309 -10.15 19.63 -0.90
CA MET A 309 -9.78 20.69 -1.84
C MET A 309 -10.76 20.66 -3.01
N TYR A 310 -11.49 21.74 -3.19
CA TYR A 310 -12.38 21.93 -4.33
C TYR A 310 -11.74 22.83 -5.38
N ILE A 311 -11.70 22.37 -6.61
CA ILE A 311 -11.12 23.09 -7.75
C ILE A 311 -12.26 23.43 -8.70
N LYS A 312 -12.56 24.72 -8.86
CA LYS A 312 -13.58 25.19 -9.77
C LYS A 312 -13.16 25.00 -11.23
N ALA A 313 -14.16 24.94 -12.10
CA ALA A 313 -14.02 24.94 -13.55
C ALA A 313 -13.02 26.01 -14.02
N GLY A 314 -12.07 25.61 -14.85
CA GLY A 314 -10.97 26.45 -15.28
C GLY A 314 -9.83 25.65 -15.88
N THR A 315 -8.94 26.35 -16.57
CA THR A 315 -7.70 25.77 -17.09
C THR A 315 -6.51 26.22 -16.25
N TYR A 316 -5.92 25.28 -15.52
CA TYR A 316 -4.80 25.49 -14.62
C TYR A 316 -3.51 25.03 -15.31
N LYS A 317 -2.65 25.99 -15.68
CA LYS A 317 -1.35 25.73 -16.32
C LYS A 317 -0.25 25.60 -15.27
N GLU A 318 -0.23 24.48 -14.56
CA GLU A 318 0.72 24.23 -13.46
C GLU A 318 1.12 22.75 -13.35
N TYR A 319 2.17 22.50 -12.56
CA TYR A 319 2.73 21.17 -12.27
C TYR A 319 2.62 20.88 -10.78
N VAL A 320 1.69 20.04 -10.38
CA VAL A 320 1.30 19.86 -8.98
C VAL A 320 1.90 18.57 -8.43
N SER A 321 2.69 18.65 -7.36
CA SER A 321 3.26 17.47 -6.70
C SER A 321 2.76 17.38 -5.27
N VAL A 322 2.13 16.26 -4.91
CA VAL A 322 1.59 15.98 -3.58
C VAL A 322 2.58 15.10 -2.82
N GLY A 323 3.45 15.71 -2.03
CA GLY A 323 4.43 14.97 -1.25
C GLY A 323 3.79 14.06 -0.18
N ARG A 324 4.50 12.98 0.17
CA ARG A 324 4.11 12.01 1.22
C ARG A 324 3.62 12.57 2.56
N PRO A 325 4.11 13.72 3.07
CA PRO A 325 3.60 14.27 4.33
C PRO A 325 2.12 14.65 4.26
N ILE A 326 1.55 14.89 3.07
CA ILE A 326 0.14 15.21 2.91
C ILE A 326 -0.66 13.91 2.91
N THR A 327 -1.46 13.69 3.96
CA THR A 327 -2.31 12.51 4.11
C THR A 327 -3.78 12.91 4.13
N ASN A 328 -4.66 12.03 3.65
CA ASN A 328 -6.11 12.24 3.64
C ASN A 328 -6.58 13.49 2.86
N LEU A 329 -5.84 13.88 1.81
CA LEU A 329 -6.26 14.91 0.86
C LEU A 329 -7.29 14.31 -0.12
N VAL A 330 -8.40 15.01 -0.32
CA VAL A 330 -9.38 14.72 -1.38
C VAL A 330 -9.46 15.92 -2.30
N VAL A 331 -9.29 15.69 -3.59
CA VAL A 331 -9.38 16.73 -4.62
C VAL A 331 -10.64 16.49 -5.45
N ILE A 332 -11.49 17.51 -5.55
CA ILE A 332 -12.77 17.44 -6.27
C ILE A 332 -12.82 18.59 -7.28
N GLY A 333 -13.13 18.27 -8.54
CA GLY A 333 -13.34 19.25 -9.60
C GLY A 333 -14.83 19.37 -9.98
N ASP A 334 -15.17 20.42 -10.74
CA ASP A 334 -16.52 20.64 -11.30
C ASP A 334 -16.93 19.67 -12.41
N GLY A 335 -16.02 18.79 -12.81
CA GLY A 335 -16.16 17.88 -13.95
C GLY A 335 -14.81 17.67 -14.63
N ASP A 336 -14.66 16.52 -15.27
CA ASP A 336 -13.49 16.12 -16.06
C ASP A 336 -13.31 17.00 -17.30
N ASP A 337 -14.40 17.49 -17.91
CA ASP A 337 -14.40 18.40 -19.05
C ASP A 337 -14.25 19.90 -18.67
N LYS A 338 -14.46 20.24 -17.40
CA LYS A 338 -14.47 21.62 -16.90
C LYS A 338 -13.23 22.01 -16.13
N THR A 339 -12.65 21.08 -15.38
CA THR A 339 -11.49 21.34 -14.51
C THR A 339 -10.25 20.73 -15.14
N ILE A 340 -9.49 21.53 -15.89
CA ILE A 340 -8.39 21.04 -16.71
C ILE A 340 -7.06 21.50 -16.11
N ILE A 341 -6.26 20.55 -15.61
CA ILE A 341 -4.87 20.78 -15.22
C ILE A 341 -3.98 20.40 -16.41
N THR A 342 -3.17 21.34 -16.90
CA THR A 342 -2.42 21.15 -18.15
C THR A 342 -0.98 21.64 -18.05
N GLY A 343 -0.11 21.03 -18.87
CA GLY A 343 1.30 21.32 -18.97
C GLY A 343 1.87 20.89 -20.33
N ASN A 344 3.11 21.30 -20.62
CA ASN A 344 3.81 21.08 -21.90
C ASN A 344 5.12 20.27 -21.80
N LYS A 345 5.55 19.90 -20.59
CA LYS A 345 6.64 18.95 -20.33
C LYS A 345 6.40 17.63 -21.03
N ASN A 346 7.44 17.11 -21.66
CA ASN A 346 7.44 15.81 -22.30
C ASN A 346 8.86 15.25 -22.33
N PHE A 347 8.96 13.94 -22.53
CA PHE A 347 10.22 13.20 -22.51
C PHE A 347 11.28 13.70 -23.51
N LYS A 348 10.88 14.32 -24.64
CA LYS A 348 11.83 14.88 -25.62
C LYS A 348 12.57 16.11 -25.09
N MET A 349 12.11 16.69 -23.99
CA MET A 349 12.78 17.81 -23.30
C MET A 349 13.92 17.36 -22.38
N ASN A 350 14.40 16.12 -22.52
CA ASN A 350 15.45 15.52 -21.70
C ASN A 350 15.13 15.45 -20.19
N ILE A 351 13.85 15.20 -19.89
CA ILE A 351 13.33 14.96 -18.54
C ILE A 351 12.83 13.53 -18.43
N THR A 352 12.73 13.00 -17.21
CA THR A 352 12.25 11.63 -16.99
C THR A 352 10.74 11.54 -17.22
N THR A 353 10.22 10.33 -17.46
CA THR A 353 8.77 10.12 -17.63
C THR A 353 7.97 10.59 -16.40
N LYS A 354 8.47 10.33 -15.18
CA LYS A 354 7.85 10.79 -13.93
C LYS A 354 7.66 12.32 -13.92
N ASP A 355 8.69 13.08 -14.33
CA ASP A 355 8.65 14.55 -14.29
C ASP A 355 7.77 15.20 -15.35
N THR A 356 7.23 14.40 -16.28
CA THR A 356 6.30 14.89 -17.31
C THR A 356 4.87 15.05 -16.81
N ALA A 357 4.51 14.35 -15.73
CA ALA A 357 3.17 14.40 -15.17
C ALA A 357 2.78 15.83 -14.76
N THR A 358 1.55 16.23 -15.06
CA THR A 358 0.99 17.52 -14.62
C THR A 358 0.55 17.50 -13.17
N MET A 359 0.25 16.30 -12.65
CA MET A 359 -0.07 16.04 -11.26
C MET A 359 0.56 14.71 -10.84
N ASP A 360 1.33 14.70 -9.75
CA ASP A 360 2.02 13.53 -9.19
C ASP A 360 1.85 13.38 -7.68
#